data_AF-A0A437P756-F1
#
_entry.id   AF-A0A437P756-F1
#
_cell.length_a   1.000
_cell.length_b   1.000
_cell.length_c   1.000
_cell.angle_alpha   90.00
_cell.angle_beta   90.00
_cell.angle_gamma   90.00
#
_symmetry.space_group_name_H-M   'P 1'
#
loop_
_entity.id
_entity.type
_entity.pdbx_description
1 polymer ?
#
loop_
_entity_poly.entity_id
_entity_poly.type
_entity_poly.pdbx_seq_one_letter_code
_entity_poly.pdbx_strand_id
1 'polypeptide(L)'
;MREFPRLPHRDPPARRPAATLARLALTGACALAVSACVTAREQRAMDRGSCAEYGFEPGTDAFAQCMMGVTQHREMLAQDRRIAMQTQIAAQNREDERRRDLNRLASLQRSGDRSYPVCSASSFNNSGFDARSGSWYGPNCRAR
;
A
#
# COMPACT_ATOMS: atom_id res chain seq x y z
N MET A 1 -68.13 34.74 -9.96
CA MET A 1 -67.18 34.74 -8.82
C MET A 1 -65.82 34.37 -9.37
N ARG A 2 -64.80 35.19 -9.15
CA ARG A 2 -63.49 35.12 -9.85
C ARG A 2 -62.58 34.06 -9.21
N GLU A 3 -62.09 33.12 -10.02
CA GLU A 3 -61.00 32.19 -9.67
C GLU A 3 -59.66 32.95 -9.61
N PHE A 4 -58.97 32.83 -8.47
CA PHE A 4 -57.59 33.29 -8.31
C PHE A 4 -56.62 32.17 -8.72
N PRO A 5 -55.56 32.45 -9.49
CA PRO A 5 -54.54 31.44 -9.79
C PRO A 5 -53.66 31.19 -8.56
N ARG A 6 -53.45 29.91 -8.21
CA ARG A 6 -52.48 29.49 -7.18
C ARG A 6 -51.05 29.76 -7.68
N LEU A 7 -50.27 30.50 -6.90
CA LEU A 7 -48.83 30.62 -7.09
C LEU A 7 -48.11 29.31 -6.68
N PRO A 8 -47.00 28.94 -7.34
CA PRO A 8 -46.20 27.80 -6.93
C PRO A 8 -45.39 28.09 -5.65
N HIS A 9 -45.44 27.17 -4.69
CA HIS A 9 -44.55 27.18 -3.52
C HIS A 9 -43.11 26.87 -3.97
N ARG A 10 -42.15 27.71 -3.56
CA ARG A 10 -40.71 27.41 -3.65
C ARG A 10 -40.28 26.63 -2.41
N ASP A 11 -39.80 25.41 -2.60
CA ASP A 11 -39.15 24.65 -1.53
C ASP A 11 -37.75 25.22 -1.20
N PRO A 12 -37.31 25.21 0.07
CA PRO A 12 -35.95 25.57 0.44
C PRO A 12 -34.96 24.47 -0.01
N PRO A 13 -33.74 24.82 -0.47
CA PRO A 13 -32.77 23.82 -0.87
C PRO A 13 -32.31 22.98 0.33
N ALA A 14 -32.47 21.66 0.22
CA ALA A 14 -31.99 20.68 1.18
C ALA A 14 -30.48 20.86 1.41
N ARG A 15 -30.08 21.17 2.65
CA ARG A 15 -28.67 21.22 3.07
C ARG A 15 -28.09 19.81 2.93
N ARG A 16 -27.19 19.61 1.97
CA ARG A 16 -26.55 18.31 1.68
C ARG A 16 -25.60 17.92 2.83
N PRO A 17 -25.89 16.86 3.62
CA PRO A 17 -25.02 16.40 4.72
C PRO A 17 -23.67 15.83 4.23
N ALA A 18 -23.56 15.53 2.93
CA ALA A 18 -22.38 14.97 2.29
C ALA A 18 -21.13 15.88 2.40
N ALA A 19 -21.31 17.20 2.39
CA ALA A 19 -20.19 18.14 2.50
C ALA A 19 -19.57 18.15 3.91
N THR A 20 -20.36 17.87 4.94
CA THR A 20 -19.91 17.83 6.34
C THR A 20 -19.16 16.54 6.64
N LEU A 21 -19.64 15.40 6.13
CA LEU A 21 -18.97 14.10 6.29
C LEU A 21 -17.63 14.04 5.55
N ALA A 22 -17.54 14.61 4.35
CA ALA A 22 -16.28 14.70 3.61
C ALA A 22 -15.22 15.57 4.33
N ARG A 23 -15.65 16.66 4.97
CA ARG A 23 -14.76 17.52 5.77
C ARG A 23 -14.25 16.82 7.04
N LEU A 24 -15.11 16.08 7.72
CA LEU A 24 -14.75 15.29 8.91
C LEU A 24 -13.80 14.13 8.58
N ALA A 25 -14.00 13.46 7.44
CA ALA A 25 -13.09 12.41 6.98
C ALA A 25 -11.70 12.98 6.62
N LEU A 26 -11.64 14.14 5.99
CA LEU A 26 -10.38 14.81 5.63
C LEU A 26 -9.61 15.28 6.87
N THR A 27 -10.29 15.88 7.86
CA THR A 27 -9.64 16.28 9.11
C THR A 27 -9.19 15.09 9.94
N GLY A 28 -9.99 14.02 9.99
CA GLY A 28 -9.61 12.77 10.65
C GLY A 28 -8.38 12.12 10.02
N ALA A 29 -8.30 12.07 8.68
CA ALA A 29 -7.15 11.51 7.97
C ALA A 29 -5.86 12.31 8.22
N CYS A 30 -5.93 13.65 8.24
CA CYS A 30 -4.78 14.49 8.56
C CYS A 30 -4.30 14.30 10.00
N ALA A 31 -5.19 14.14 10.98
CA ALA A 31 -4.80 13.92 12.37
C ALA A 31 -4.06 12.58 12.57
N LEU A 32 -4.46 11.53 11.84
CA LEU A 32 -3.80 10.21 11.89
C LEU A 32 -2.42 10.20 11.21
N ALA A 33 -2.18 11.09 10.25
CA ALA A 33 -0.89 11.16 9.56
C ALA A 33 0.25 11.72 10.43
N VAL A 34 -0.07 12.53 11.45
CA VAL A 34 0.95 13.21 12.29
C VAL A 34 1.50 12.30 13.39
N SER A 35 0.78 11.24 13.79
CA SER A 35 1.21 10.36 14.89
C SER A 35 2.33 9.36 14.53
N ALA A 36 2.81 9.33 13.28
CA ALA A 36 3.74 8.30 12.81
C ALA A 36 5.23 8.69 12.82
N CYS A 37 5.56 9.94 13.11
CA CYS A 37 6.94 10.44 13.05
C CYS A 37 7.50 10.64 14.45
N VAL A 38 8.06 9.59 15.06
CA VAL A 38 8.94 9.76 16.23
C VAL A 38 10.38 9.85 15.78
N THR A 39 11.09 10.89 16.21
CA THR A 39 12.52 11.04 15.90
C THR A 39 13.36 10.12 16.77
N ALA A 40 14.58 9.80 16.35
CA ALA A 40 15.51 9.00 17.16
C ALA A 40 15.83 9.65 18.52
N ARG A 41 15.79 10.99 18.60
CA ARG A 41 16.02 11.73 19.85
C ARG A 41 14.85 11.62 20.80
N GLU A 42 13.63 11.83 20.31
CA GLU A 42 12.40 11.65 21.10
C GLU A 42 12.29 10.22 21.58
N GLN A 43 12.56 9.27 20.69
CA GLN A 43 12.56 7.85 21.03
C GLN A 43 13.55 7.54 22.16
N ARG A 44 14.79 8.01 22.07
CA ARG A 44 15.78 7.83 23.15
C ARG A 44 15.35 8.52 24.45
N ALA A 45 14.63 9.64 24.39
CA ALA A 45 14.08 10.30 25.57
C ALA A 45 12.96 9.47 26.21
N MET A 46 12.08 8.86 25.42
CA MET A 46 11.06 7.93 25.91
C MET A 46 11.68 6.67 26.54
N ASP A 47 12.71 6.11 25.91
CA ASP A 47 13.44 4.96 26.45
C ASP A 47 14.10 5.31 27.79
N ARG A 48 14.72 6.50 27.88
CA ARG A 48 15.33 7.03 29.10
C ARG A 48 14.29 7.19 30.21
N GLY A 49 13.11 7.71 29.89
CA GLY A 49 11.98 7.82 30.80
C GLY A 49 11.51 6.46 31.30
N SER A 50 11.33 5.50 30.38
CA SER A 50 10.90 4.13 30.72
C SER A 50 11.89 3.46 31.69
N CYS A 51 13.19 3.54 31.41
CA CYS A 51 14.20 2.97 32.31
C CYS A 51 14.22 3.64 33.68
N ALA A 52 14.02 4.96 33.76
CA ALA A 52 13.92 5.66 35.03
C ALA A 52 12.67 5.24 35.82
N GLU A 53 11.52 5.06 35.14
CA GLU A 53 10.27 4.59 35.75
C GLU A 53 10.37 3.16 36.29
N TYR A 54 11.18 2.29 35.68
CA TYR A 54 11.50 0.97 36.21
C TYR A 54 12.43 1.02 37.45
N GLY A 55 12.88 2.21 37.86
CA GLY A 55 13.71 2.41 39.04
C GLY A 55 15.22 2.32 38.78
N PHE A 56 15.66 2.31 37.51
CA PHE A 56 17.07 2.38 37.19
C PHE A 56 17.58 3.82 37.33
N GLU A 57 18.65 4.01 38.11
CA GLU A 57 19.22 5.34 38.33
C GLU A 57 20.13 5.77 37.17
N PRO A 58 19.91 6.93 36.52
CA PRO A 58 20.73 7.39 35.41
C PRO A 58 22.22 7.50 35.77
N GLY A 59 23.08 7.06 34.84
CA GLY A 59 24.53 7.05 35.04
C GLY A 59 25.07 5.80 35.73
N THR A 60 24.21 4.83 36.06
CA THR A 60 24.62 3.51 36.54
C THR A 60 24.70 2.48 35.41
N ASP A 61 25.43 1.40 35.66
CA ASP A 61 25.50 0.26 34.74
C ASP A 61 24.13 -0.40 34.53
N ALA A 62 23.30 -0.45 35.58
CA ALA A 62 21.96 -1.01 35.51
C ALA A 62 21.06 -0.19 34.55
N PHE A 63 21.19 1.13 34.57
CA PHE A 63 20.50 2.01 33.61
C PHE A 63 20.99 1.80 32.18
N ALA A 64 22.30 1.70 31.98
CA ALA A 64 22.88 1.40 30.67
C ALA A 64 22.37 0.06 30.14
N GLN A 65 22.27 -0.96 31.01
CA GLN A 65 21.76 -2.28 30.65
C GLN A 65 20.28 -2.24 30.25
N CYS A 66 19.44 -1.50 30.97
CA CYS A 66 18.05 -1.27 30.56
C CYS A 66 17.96 -0.63 29.17
N MET A 67 18.72 0.46 28.94
CA MET A 67 18.74 1.17 27.66
C MET A 67 19.22 0.28 26.49
N MET A 68 20.22 -0.57 26.73
CA MET A 68 20.66 -1.55 25.74
C MET A 68 19.57 -2.57 25.44
N GLY A 69 18.91 -3.11 26.47
CA GLY A 69 17.82 -4.09 26.32
C GLY A 69 16.66 -3.58 25.49
N VAL A 70 16.16 -2.37 25.77
CA VAL A 70 15.05 -1.78 24.99
C VAL A 70 15.46 -1.47 23.55
N THR A 71 16.73 -1.15 23.30
CA THR A 71 17.25 -0.93 21.94
C THR A 71 17.33 -2.24 21.16
N GLN A 72 17.94 -3.27 21.75
CA GLN A 72 18.02 -4.60 21.14
C GLN A 72 16.64 -5.19 20.84
N HIS A 73 15.68 -5.04 21.76
CA HIS A 73 14.32 -5.53 21.53
C HIS A 73 13.66 -4.89 20.31
N ARG A 74 13.83 -3.57 20.12
CA ARG A 74 13.29 -2.87 18.94
C ARG A 74 13.99 -3.29 17.66
N GLU A 75 15.31 -3.46 17.69
CA GLU A 75 16.08 -3.94 16.55
C GLU A 75 15.62 -5.34 16.12
N MET A 76 15.38 -6.24 17.08
CA MET A 76 14.80 -7.55 16.84
C MET A 76 13.43 -7.44 16.15
N LEU A 77 12.50 -6.64 16.69
CA LEU A 77 11.19 -6.44 16.06
C LEU A 77 11.28 -5.84 14.66
N ALA A 78 12.22 -4.91 14.44
CA ALA A 78 12.47 -4.33 13.13
C ALA A 78 13.05 -5.37 12.15
N GLN A 79 13.93 -6.24 12.62
CA GLN A 79 14.49 -7.35 11.85
C GLN A 79 13.40 -8.38 11.48
N ASP A 80 12.55 -8.77 12.42
CA ASP A 80 11.45 -9.70 12.18
C ASP A 80 10.49 -9.18 11.11
N ARG A 81 10.14 -7.88 11.18
CA ARG A 81 9.33 -7.21 10.14
C ARG A 81 10.01 -7.25 8.77
N ARG A 82 11.33 -7.03 8.71
CA ARG A 82 12.09 -7.10 7.45
C ARG A 82 12.10 -8.51 6.88
N ILE A 83 12.33 -9.52 7.72
CA ILE A 83 12.31 -10.93 7.31
C ILE A 83 10.92 -11.31 6.80
N ALA A 84 9.87 -10.98 7.56
CA ALA A 84 8.49 -11.23 7.15
C ALA A 84 8.19 -10.58 5.79
N MET A 85 8.57 -9.32 5.61
CA MET A 85 8.41 -8.63 4.32
C MET A 85 9.20 -9.32 3.20
N GLN A 86 10.46 -9.69 3.44
CA GLN A 86 11.29 -10.36 2.44
C GLN A 86 10.71 -11.70 2.00
N THR A 87 10.17 -12.49 2.93
CA THR A 87 9.51 -13.77 2.60
C THR A 87 8.26 -13.56 1.73
N GLN A 88 7.48 -12.51 2.01
CA GLN A 88 6.31 -12.17 1.22
C GLN A 88 6.70 -11.75 -0.21
N ILE A 89 7.69 -10.87 -0.35
CA ILE A 89 8.19 -10.42 -1.67
C ILE A 89 8.71 -11.62 -2.47
N ALA A 90 9.48 -12.51 -1.84
CA ALA A 90 9.99 -13.71 -2.53
C ALA A 90 8.86 -14.62 -3.02
N ALA A 91 7.78 -14.78 -2.23
CA ALA A 91 6.61 -15.54 -2.65
C ALA A 91 5.86 -14.88 -3.83
N GLN A 92 5.72 -13.55 -3.80
CA GLN A 92 5.11 -12.78 -4.88
C GLN A 92 5.92 -12.88 -6.18
N ASN A 93 7.23 -12.70 -6.12
CA ASN A 93 8.11 -12.80 -7.29
C ASN A 93 7.99 -14.17 -7.98
N ARG A 94 7.91 -15.26 -7.20
CA ARG A 94 7.71 -16.62 -7.73
C ARG A 94 6.37 -16.81 -8.44
N GLU A 95 5.30 -16.15 -7.96
CA GLU A 95 4.00 -16.18 -8.63
C GLU A 95 4.05 -15.38 -9.94
N ASP A 96 4.67 -14.20 -9.93
CA ASP A 96 4.80 -13.37 -11.12
C ASP A 96 5.65 -14.04 -12.20
N GLU A 97 6.72 -14.76 -11.83
CA GLU A 97 7.52 -15.58 -12.75
C GLU A 97 6.66 -16.69 -13.39
N ARG A 98 5.97 -17.49 -12.58
CA ARG A 98 5.05 -18.55 -13.08
C ARG A 98 4.00 -17.97 -14.02
N ARG A 99 3.43 -16.83 -13.66
CA ARG A 99 2.41 -16.15 -14.46
C ARG A 99 2.95 -15.63 -15.80
N ARG A 100 4.17 -15.09 -15.82
CA ARG A 100 4.86 -14.69 -17.05
C ARG A 100 5.14 -15.88 -17.96
N ASP A 101 5.61 -16.99 -17.39
CA ASP A 101 5.87 -18.23 -18.14
C ASP A 101 4.59 -18.81 -18.74
N LEU A 102 3.49 -18.83 -17.98
CA LEU A 102 2.19 -19.24 -18.50
C LEU A 102 1.71 -18.35 -19.66
N ASN A 103 1.82 -17.03 -19.52
CA ASN A 103 1.46 -16.10 -20.60
C ASN A 103 2.34 -16.28 -21.84
N ARG A 104 3.65 -16.53 -21.64
CA ARG A 104 4.59 -16.83 -22.71
C ARG A 104 4.14 -18.06 -23.48
N LEU A 105 3.92 -19.18 -22.79
CA LEU A 105 3.47 -20.43 -23.40
C LEU A 105 2.10 -20.29 -24.09
N ALA A 106 1.12 -19.63 -23.46
CA ALA A 106 -0.20 -19.42 -24.02
C ALA A 106 -0.15 -18.60 -25.33
N SER A 107 0.69 -17.54 -25.37
CA SER A 107 0.85 -16.73 -26.58
C SER A 107 1.52 -17.50 -27.73
N LEU A 108 2.43 -18.44 -27.41
CA LEU A 108 3.07 -19.32 -28.40
C LEU A 108 2.06 -20.35 -28.94
N GLN A 109 1.20 -20.90 -28.10
CA GLN A 109 0.16 -21.86 -28.52
C GLN A 109 -0.85 -21.23 -29.48
N ARG A 110 -1.08 -19.92 -29.38
CA ARG A 110 -1.99 -19.17 -30.27
C ARG A 110 -1.32 -18.68 -31.55
N SER A 111 -0.03 -18.97 -31.78
CA SER A 111 0.65 -18.55 -33.00
C SER A 111 -0.04 -19.13 -34.24
N GLY A 112 -0.26 -18.27 -35.24
CA GLY A 112 -1.02 -18.61 -36.45
C GLY A 112 -2.54 -18.48 -36.32
N ASP A 113 -3.11 -18.40 -35.12
CA ASP A 113 -4.54 -18.12 -34.93
C ASP A 113 -4.81 -16.62 -35.11
N ARG A 114 -5.46 -16.27 -36.24
CA ARG A 114 -5.76 -14.89 -36.59
C ARG A 114 -6.88 -14.26 -35.74
N SER A 115 -7.59 -15.05 -34.93
CA SER A 115 -8.61 -14.53 -34.01
C SER A 115 -8.01 -13.71 -32.86
N TYR A 116 -6.75 -13.97 -32.49
CA TYR A 116 -6.02 -13.22 -31.46
C TYR A 116 -5.13 -12.15 -32.06
N PRO A 117 -5.02 -10.93 -31.50
CA PRO A 117 -4.05 -9.94 -31.96
C PRO A 117 -2.59 -10.38 -31.71
N VAL A 118 -1.64 -9.87 -32.50
CA VAL A 118 -0.20 -10.07 -32.24
C VAL A 118 0.20 -9.31 -30.99
N CYS A 119 0.95 -9.97 -30.10
CA CYS A 119 1.49 -9.35 -28.91
C CYS A 119 2.44 -8.20 -29.30
N SER A 120 2.34 -7.10 -28.58
CA SER A 120 3.11 -5.88 -28.77
C SER A 120 3.43 -5.24 -27.42
N ALA A 121 4.29 -4.23 -27.43
CA ALA A 121 4.56 -3.40 -26.26
C ALA A 121 3.30 -2.75 -25.67
N SER A 122 2.27 -2.54 -26.50
CA SER A 122 0.98 -1.97 -26.12
C SER A 122 -0.06 -3.02 -25.73
N SER A 123 0.27 -4.31 -25.73
CA SER A 123 -0.65 -5.34 -25.23
C SER A 123 -0.82 -5.13 -23.73
N PHE A 124 -1.94 -4.58 -23.29
CA PHE A 124 -2.16 -4.21 -21.90
C PHE A 124 -2.40 -5.43 -21.00
N ASN A 125 -2.07 -5.27 -19.70
CA ASN A 125 -2.22 -6.24 -18.60
C ASN A 125 -1.37 -7.51 -18.72
N ASN A 126 -0.25 -7.54 -17.97
CA ASN A 126 0.56 -8.74 -17.76
C ASN A 126 1.22 -9.27 -19.05
N SER A 127 1.58 -8.35 -19.95
CA SER A 127 2.43 -8.63 -21.10
C SER A 127 3.92 -8.53 -20.72
N GLY A 128 4.74 -9.27 -21.43
CA GLY A 128 6.19 -9.26 -21.26
C GLY A 128 6.91 -9.39 -22.59
N PHE A 129 8.18 -9.04 -22.60
CA PHE A 129 9.06 -9.19 -23.76
C PHE A 129 10.05 -10.31 -23.49
N ASP A 130 10.12 -11.30 -24.38
CA ASP A 130 11.12 -12.35 -24.32
C ASP A 130 12.35 -11.94 -25.16
N ALA A 131 13.40 -11.51 -24.47
CA ALA A 131 14.62 -11.04 -25.11
C ALA A 131 15.35 -12.11 -25.94
N ARG A 132 15.10 -13.40 -25.70
CA ARG A 132 15.73 -14.49 -26.48
C ARG A 132 15.05 -14.69 -27.83
N SER A 133 13.72 -14.63 -27.84
CA SER A 133 12.92 -14.80 -29.07
C SER A 133 12.60 -13.48 -29.79
N GLY A 134 12.90 -12.34 -29.16
CA GLY A 134 12.59 -11.01 -29.70
C GLY A 134 11.08 -10.74 -29.83
N SER A 135 10.26 -11.49 -29.10
CA SER A 135 8.80 -11.48 -29.24
C SER A 135 8.11 -11.06 -27.95
N TRP A 136 7.01 -10.33 -28.09
CA TRP A 136 6.13 -10.01 -26.99
C TRP A 136 5.22 -11.20 -26.68
N TYR A 137 4.83 -11.36 -25.42
CA TYR A 137 3.86 -12.34 -24.96
C TYR A 137 2.86 -11.72 -24.00
N GLY A 138 1.71 -12.36 -23.84
CA GLY A 138 0.65 -11.86 -22.96
C GLY A 138 -0.59 -12.75 -22.93
N PRO A 139 -1.52 -12.49 -22.00
CA PRO A 139 -2.63 -13.38 -21.71
C PRO A 139 -3.66 -13.49 -22.85
N ASN A 140 -3.81 -12.46 -23.68
CA ASN A 140 -4.86 -12.37 -24.72
C ASN A 140 -4.33 -12.00 -26.11
N CYS A 141 -3.10 -12.42 -26.42
CA CYS A 141 -2.46 -12.18 -27.71
C CYS A 141 -1.63 -13.39 -28.14
N ARG A 142 -1.15 -13.39 -29.39
CA ARG A 142 -0.26 -14.41 -29.96
C ARG A 142 1.15 -13.87 -30.19
N ALA A 143 2.18 -14.72 -30.05
CA ALA A 143 3.58 -14.29 -30.14
C ALA A 143 3.97 -13.79 -31.56
N ARG A 144 3.49 -14.46 -32.61
CA ARG A 144 3.43 -14.02 -34.01
C ARG A 144 2.52 -14.95 -34.81
#